data_AF-A0A8J7KD54-F1
#
_entry.id   AF-A0A8J7KD54-F1
#
_cell.length_a   1.000
_cell.length_b   1.000
_cell.length_c   1.000
_cell.angle_alpha   90.00
_cell.angle_beta   90.00
_cell.angle_gamma   90.00
#
_symmetry.space_group_name_H-M   'P 1'
#
loop_
_entity.id
_entity.type
_entity.pdbx_description
1 polymer ?
#
loop_
_entity_poly.entity_id
_entity_poly.type
_entity_poly.pdbx_seq_one_letter_code
_entity_poly.pdbx_strand_id
1 'polypeptide(L)'
;MTTQSFSLRSIGSFFKEHWAGLAIIATFVISHLLSIPLQLLMFKYFIARYEQLDAFAYTISYTMIAINILAAVIIAIIISRKQNFWQVFEEPRMRPIASIGLGFVGFILAMIGQAVAATIETKLFGIEPGSANTETLSVISQISPIMIISIVIFAPLLEEIVFRRAIFGGVYKMTHNFWLGAIVSGVLFAVVHWELEHLLMYLMPAFAFAFVYYISRSIIAPIAAHFFMNSFVTIVQLNYDKLEKYVEQTQNFIHWIH
;
A
#
# COMPACT_ATOMS: atom_id res chain seq x y z
N MET A 1 -31.12 29.85 2.19
CA MET A 1 -29.76 29.46 2.62
C MET A 1 -29.79 29.26 4.14
N THR A 2 -29.98 28.03 4.59
CA THR A 2 -29.94 27.67 6.01
C THR A 2 -28.53 27.20 6.35
N THR A 3 -27.75 28.06 6.98
CA THR A 3 -26.49 27.69 7.62
C THR A 3 -26.80 26.72 8.77
N GLN A 4 -26.61 25.42 8.56
CA GLN A 4 -26.63 24.45 9.66
C GLN A 4 -25.47 24.79 10.60
N SER A 5 -25.79 25.27 11.80
CA SER A 5 -24.81 25.47 12.84
C SER A 5 -24.26 24.10 13.28
N PHE A 6 -22.96 23.91 13.16
CA PHE A 6 -22.25 22.71 13.58
C PHE A 6 -22.27 22.66 15.12
N SER A 7 -23.29 22.02 15.70
CA SER A 7 -23.42 21.94 17.16
C SER A 7 -22.40 20.95 17.75
N LEU A 8 -21.98 21.15 19.01
CA LEU A 8 -21.10 20.22 19.72
C LEU A 8 -21.63 18.77 19.74
N ARG A 9 -22.96 18.57 19.66
CA ARG A 9 -23.57 17.24 19.52
C ARG A 9 -23.21 16.56 18.18
N SER A 10 -23.10 17.31 17.09
CA SER A 10 -22.70 16.79 15.77
C SER A 10 -21.24 16.34 15.72
N ILE A 11 -20.37 17.03 16.46
CA ILE A 11 -18.95 16.65 16.61
C ILE A 11 -18.83 15.36 17.43
N GLY A 12 -19.56 15.26 18.54
CA GLY A 12 -19.57 14.05 19.38
C GLY A 12 -20.07 12.80 18.63
N SER A 13 -21.11 12.93 17.80
CA SER A 13 -21.61 11.82 17.00
C SER A 13 -20.62 11.40 15.91
N PHE A 14 -19.93 12.35 15.28
CA PHE A 14 -18.88 12.05 14.30
C PHE A 14 -17.76 11.21 14.92
N PHE A 15 -17.18 11.65 16.04
CA PHE A 15 -16.12 10.88 16.69
C PHE A 15 -16.60 9.51 17.15
N LYS A 16 -17.82 9.39 17.68
CA LYS A 16 -18.39 8.10 18.08
C LYS A 16 -18.52 7.13 16.89
N GLU A 17 -18.81 7.63 15.69
CA GLU A 17 -18.89 6.78 14.52
C GLU A 17 -17.52 6.42 13.94
N HIS A 18 -16.61 7.39 13.88
CA HIS A 18 -15.35 7.27 13.16
C HIS A 18 -14.10 6.98 14.03
N TRP A 19 -14.22 6.89 15.37
CA TRP A 19 -13.07 6.73 16.27
C TRP A 19 -12.15 5.57 15.90
N ALA A 20 -12.70 4.43 15.48
CA ALA A 20 -11.90 3.25 15.16
C ALA A 20 -11.05 3.48 13.91
N GLY A 21 -11.62 4.15 12.89
CA GLY A 21 -10.85 4.54 11.70
C GLY A 21 -9.76 5.54 12.03
N LEU A 22 -10.06 6.55 12.84
CA LEU A 22 -9.08 7.54 13.30
C LEU A 22 -7.96 6.90 14.13
N ALA A 23 -8.31 5.96 15.03
CA ALA A 23 -7.34 5.24 15.83
C ALA A 23 -6.44 4.36 14.97
N ILE A 24 -6.97 3.68 13.94
CA ILE A 24 -6.18 2.89 12.98
C ILE A 24 -5.20 3.78 12.21
N ILE A 25 -5.65 4.94 11.72
CA ILE A 25 -4.78 5.91 11.03
C ILE A 25 -3.68 6.39 12.00
N ALA A 26 -4.04 6.73 13.24
CA ALA A 26 -3.07 7.13 14.25
C ALA A 26 -2.08 6.01 14.58
N THR A 27 -2.53 4.75 14.71
CA THR A 27 -1.64 3.60 14.89
C THR A 27 -0.66 3.49 13.74
N PHE A 28 -1.12 3.60 12.48
CA PHE A 28 -0.25 3.55 11.32
C PHE A 28 0.83 4.64 11.35
N VAL A 29 0.46 5.89 11.61
CA VAL A 29 1.41 7.02 11.68
C VAL A 29 2.38 6.86 12.85
N ILE A 30 1.88 6.55 14.05
CA ILE A 30 2.70 6.37 15.25
C ILE A 30 3.69 5.21 15.05
N SER A 31 3.25 4.10 14.44
CA SER A 31 4.12 2.97 14.12
C SER A 31 5.29 3.37 13.22
N HIS A 32 5.05 4.21 12.19
CA HIS A 32 6.13 4.73 11.34
C HIS A 32 7.08 5.65 12.12
N LEU A 33 6.56 6.55 12.97
CA LEU A 33 7.40 7.43 13.78
C LEU A 33 8.24 6.65 14.81
N LEU A 34 7.66 5.63 15.44
CA LEU A 34 8.35 4.75 16.39
C LEU A 34 9.38 3.85 15.71
N SER A 35 9.27 3.63 14.40
CA SER A 35 10.27 2.86 13.67
C SER A 35 11.64 3.55 13.66
N ILE A 36 11.71 4.89 13.67
CA ILE A 36 12.96 5.65 13.62
C ILE A 36 13.88 5.36 14.82
N PRO A 37 13.45 5.57 16.09
CA PRO A 37 14.32 5.27 17.23
C PRO A 37 14.66 3.78 17.33
N LEU A 38 13.75 2.89 16.92
CA LEU A 38 14.02 1.45 16.87
C LEU A 38 15.08 1.11 15.81
N GLN A 39 15.03 1.72 14.63
CA GLN A 39 16.03 1.58 13.58
C GLN A 39 17.41 2.05 14.07
N LEU A 40 17.50 3.16 14.83
CA LEU A 40 18.78 3.61 15.39
C LEU A 40 19.38 2.57 16.35
N LEU A 41 18.56 1.97 17.21
CA LEU A 41 18.98 0.92 18.14
C LEU A 41 19.40 -0.36 17.39
N MET A 42 18.58 -0.79 16.42
CA MET A 42 18.83 -1.97 15.59
C MET A 42 20.09 -1.78 14.73
N PHE A 43 20.30 -0.59 14.16
CA PHE A 43 21.49 -0.28 13.38
C PHE A 43 22.75 -0.39 14.21
N LYS A 44 22.74 0.16 15.45
CA LYS A 44 23.86 -0.01 16.38
C LYS A 44 24.15 -1.48 16.69
N TYR A 45 23.10 -2.31 16.79
CA TYR A 45 23.25 -3.74 17.03
C TYR A 45 23.85 -4.48 15.82
N PHE A 46 23.37 -4.20 14.61
CA PHE A 46 23.79 -4.89 13.39
C PHE A 46 25.14 -4.40 12.85
N ILE A 47 25.44 -3.09 12.91
CA ILE A 47 26.71 -2.54 12.43
C ILE A 47 27.93 -3.04 13.23
N ALA A 48 27.70 -3.52 14.46
CA ALA A 48 28.72 -4.18 15.27
C ALA A 48 29.03 -5.61 14.83
N ARG A 49 28.30 -6.17 13.86
CA ARG A 49 28.35 -7.60 13.46
C ARG A 49 28.46 -7.83 11.96
N TYR A 50 27.98 -6.89 11.16
CA TYR A 50 27.89 -7.01 9.71
C TYR A 50 28.50 -5.78 9.04
N GLU A 51 28.84 -5.93 7.74
CA GLU A 51 29.23 -4.79 6.91
C GLU A 51 28.09 -3.77 6.80
N GLN A 52 28.42 -2.54 6.38
CA GLN A 52 27.49 -1.41 6.44
C GLN A 52 26.19 -1.67 5.66
N LEU A 53 26.27 -2.24 4.46
CA LEU A 53 25.11 -2.52 3.62
C LEU A 53 24.21 -3.60 4.23
N ASP A 54 24.80 -4.71 4.68
CA ASP A 54 24.09 -5.79 5.37
C ASP A 54 23.43 -5.31 6.67
N ALA A 55 24.18 -4.55 7.47
CA ALA A 55 23.67 -3.97 8.70
C ALA A 55 22.47 -3.06 8.45
N PHE A 56 22.50 -2.25 7.39
CA PHE A 56 21.37 -1.44 6.97
C PHE A 56 20.17 -2.31 6.56
N ALA A 57 20.37 -3.31 5.70
CA ALA A 57 19.31 -4.20 5.24
C ALA A 57 18.63 -4.96 6.40
N TYR A 58 19.40 -5.54 7.32
CA TYR A 58 18.85 -6.19 8.51
C TYR A 58 18.12 -5.20 9.42
N THR A 59 18.68 -4.00 9.64
CA THR A 59 18.03 -2.97 10.45
C THR A 59 16.64 -2.64 9.94
N ILE A 60 16.51 -2.35 8.65
CA ILE A 60 15.22 -2.00 8.04
C ILE A 60 14.26 -3.19 8.13
N SER A 61 14.71 -4.38 7.74
CA SER A 61 13.87 -5.57 7.64
C SER A 61 13.30 -5.99 9.00
N TYR A 62 14.14 -6.13 10.02
CA TYR A 62 13.71 -6.56 11.35
C TYR A 62 12.88 -5.47 12.06
N THR A 63 13.22 -4.20 11.86
CA THR A 63 12.41 -3.10 12.42
C THR A 63 11.02 -3.06 11.77
N MET A 64 10.95 -3.15 10.45
CA MET A 64 9.67 -3.17 9.71
C MET A 64 8.80 -4.34 10.14
N ILE A 65 9.36 -5.56 10.22
CA ILE A 65 8.61 -6.73 10.67
C ILE A 65 8.07 -6.53 12.10
N ALA A 66 8.90 -6.07 13.03
CA ALA A 66 8.49 -5.85 14.41
C ALA A 66 7.36 -4.80 14.51
N ILE A 67 7.49 -3.68 13.82
CA ILE A 67 6.49 -2.60 13.79
C ILE A 67 5.21 -3.05 13.10
N ASN A 68 5.29 -3.80 12.00
CA ASN A 68 4.14 -4.32 11.27
C ASN A 68 3.34 -5.33 12.10
N ILE A 69 4.01 -6.24 12.81
CA ILE A 69 3.35 -7.17 13.75
C ILE A 69 2.65 -6.38 14.86
N LEU A 70 3.33 -5.42 15.48
CA LEU A 70 2.76 -4.60 16.54
C LEU A 70 1.53 -3.82 16.04
N ALA A 71 1.64 -3.18 14.87
CA ALA A 71 0.55 -2.44 14.25
C ALA A 71 -0.64 -3.37 13.95
N ALA A 72 -0.39 -4.55 13.37
CA ALA A 72 -1.42 -5.54 13.08
C ALA A 72 -2.18 -5.98 14.33
N VAL A 73 -1.47 -6.23 15.44
CA VAL A 73 -2.07 -6.60 16.73
C VAL A 73 -2.93 -5.46 17.28
N ILE A 74 -2.41 -4.23 17.30
CA ILE A 74 -3.16 -3.06 17.80
C ILE A 74 -4.41 -2.82 16.94
N ILE A 75 -4.28 -2.86 15.62
CA ILE A 75 -5.40 -2.70 14.68
C ILE A 75 -6.44 -3.81 14.88
N ALA A 76 -6.02 -5.06 15.04
CA ALA A 76 -6.94 -6.17 15.33
C ALA A 76 -7.71 -5.95 16.64
N ILE A 77 -7.05 -5.45 17.69
CA ILE A 77 -7.69 -5.08 18.95
C ILE A 77 -8.72 -3.96 18.70
N ILE A 78 -8.35 -2.88 18.01
CA ILE A 78 -9.27 -1.77 17.70
C ILE A 78 -10.51 -2.26 16.94
N ILE A 79 -10.31 -3.09 15.92
CA ILE A 79 -11.38 -3.66 15.11
C ILE A 79 -12.31 -4.51 15.97
N SER A 80 -11.77 -5.36 16.85
CA SER A 80 -12.58 -6.21 17.75
C SER A 80 -13.47 -5.41 18.71
N ARG A 81 -13.12 -4.16 18.99
CA ARG A 81 -13.85 -3.26 19.89
C ARG A 81 -14.91 -2.41 19.19
N LYS A 82 -14.85 -2.25 17.86
CA LYS A 82 -15.85 -1.50 17.07
C LYS A 82 -16.81 -2.45 16.37
N GLN A 83 -18.03 -2.54 16.89
CA GLN A 83 -19.12 -3.21 16.20
C GLN A 83 -19.35 -2.56 14.83
N ASN A 84 -19.71 -3.38 13.84
CA ASN A 84 -19.94 -2.97 12.46
C ASN A 84 -18.74 -2.25 11.83
N PHE A 85 -17.52 -2.48 12.35
CA PHE A 85 -16.31 -1.93 11.75
C PHE A 85 -16.23 -2.30 10.27
N TRP A 86 -16.65 -3.46 9.82
CA TRP A 86 -16.56 -3.79 8.38
C TRP A 86 -17.70 -3.23 7.53
N GLN A 87 -18.74 -2.63 8.13
CA GLN A 87 -19.92 -2.13 7.42
C GLN A 87 -19.70 -0.69 6.95
N VAL A 88 -19.19 -0.55 5.72
CA VAL A 88 -19.07 0.74 5.01
C VAL A 88 -20.26 0.98 4.09
N PHE A 89 -20.67 -0.08 3.40
CA PHE A 89 -21.72 -0.07 2.39
C PHE A 89 -22.98 -0.73 2.95
N GLU A 90 -24.14 -0.35 2.41
CA GLU A 90 -25.42 -0.95 2.76
C GLU A 90 -25.63 -2.26 1.99
N GLU A 91 -25.07 -2.34 0.80
CA GLU A 91 -25.16 -3.49 -0.10
C GLU A 91 -24.35 -4.70 0.43
N PRO A 92 -24.80 -5.92 0.10
CA PRO A 92 -24.12 -7.12 0.53
C PRO A 92 -22.71 -7.22 -0.06
N ARG A 93 -21.79 -7.78 0.72
CA ARG A 93 -20.41 -8.02 0.28
C ARG A 93 -20.34 -9.18 -0.70
N MET A 94 -19.49 -9.04 -1.71
CA MET A 94 -19.09 -10.18 -2.53
C MET A 94 -18.48 -11.29 -1.66
N ARG A 95 -18.70 -12.55 -2.06
CA ARG A 95 -18.10 -13.71 -1.39
C ARG A 95 -16.56 -13.62 -1.44
N PRO A 96 -15.83 -14.18 -0.45
CA PRO A 96 -14.37 -14.08 -0.41
C PRO A 96 -13.66 -14.52 -1.69
N ILE A 97 -14.01 -15.69 -2.25
CA ILE A 97 -13.38 -16.21 -3.48
C ILE A 97 -13.62 -15.27 -4.68
N ALA A 98 -14.85 -14.78 -4.83
CA ALA A 98 -15.18 -13.82 -5.89
C ALA A 98 -14.46 -12.48 -5.68
N SER A 99 -14.26 -12.05 -4.43
CA SER A 99 -13.49 -10.86 -4.07
C SER A 99 -12.02 -11.03 -4.46
N ILE A 100 -11.43 -12.20 -4.24
CA ILE A 100 -10.06 -12.51 -4.67
C ILE A 100 -9.96 -12.48 -6.20
N GLY A 101 -10.93 -13.06 -6.91
CA GLY A 101 -11.00 -12.99 -8.38
C GLY A 101 -11.09 -11.56 -8.90
N LEU A 102 -11.92 -10.70 -8.30
CA LEU A 102 -11.95 -9.28 -8.63
C LEU A 102 -10.66 -8.56 -8.23
N GLY A 103 -10.02 -8.98 -7.13
CA GLY A 103 -8.71 -8.50 -6.73
C GLY A 103 -7.64 -8.76 -7.80
N PHE A 104 -7.66 -9.93 -8.42
CA PHE A 104 -6.77 -10.23 -9.55
C PHE A 104 -7.02 -9.28 -10.74
N VAL A 105 -8.27 -8.95 -11.05
CA VAL A 105 -8.60 -7.91 -12.06
C VAL A 105 -8.05 -6.55 -11.62
N GLY A 106 -8.19 -6.19 -10.34
CA GLY A 106 -7.63 -4.97 -9.75
C GLY A 106 -6.12 -4.89 -9.88
N PHE A 107 -5.41 -6.01 -9.70
CA PHE A 107 -3.97 -6.11 -9.94
C PHE A 107 -3.62 -5.77 -11.40
N ILE A 108 -4.31 -6.37 -12.38
CA ILE A 108 -4.06 -6.08 -13.79
C ILE A 108 -4.34 -4.60 -14.11
N LEU A 109 -5.43 -4.04 -13.58
CA LEU A 109 -5.74 -2.62 -13.74
C LEU A 109 -4.66 -1.72 -13.13
N ALA A 110 -4.14 -2.07 -11.95
CA ALA A 110 -3.05 -1.36 -11.30
C ALA A 110 -1.77 -1.39 -12.14
N MET A 111 -1.38 -2.54 -12.69
CA MET A 111 -0.20 -2.69 -13.55
C MET A 111 -0.32 -1.88 -14.84
N ILE A 112 -1.49 -1.91 -15.49
CA ILE A 112 -1.76 -1.08 -16.68
C ILE A 112 -1.68 0.40 -16.32
N GLY A 113 -2.29 0.79 -15.20
CA GLY A 113 -2.25 2.15 -14.69
C GLY A 113 -0.82 2.63 -14.44
N GLN A 114 0.01 1.81 -13.80
CA GLN A 114 1.43 2.12 -13.58
C GLN A 114 2.21 2.27 -14.89
N ALA A 115 1.99 1.41 -15.88
CA ALA A 115 2.66 1.53 -17.18
C ALA A 115 2.28 2.83 -17.91
N VAL A 116 1.00 3.21 -17.84
CA VAL A 116 0.51 4.49 -18.39
C VAL A 116 1.10 5.66 -17.62
N ALA A 117 1.10 5.62 -16.29
CA ALA A 117 1.68 6.64 -15.44
C ALA A 117 3.17 6.84 -15.71
N ALA A 118 3.97 5.77 -15.76
CA ALA A 118 5.38 5.84 -16.09
C ALA A 118 5.61 6.46 -17.48
N THR A 119 4.79 6.10 -18.47
CA THR A 119 4.88 6.71 -19.81
C THR A 119 4.60 8.22 -19.78
N ILE A 120 3.61 8.65 -19.00
CA ILE A 120 3.27 10.07 -18.82
C ILE A 120 4.40 10.80 -18.11
N GLU A 121 4.88 10.26 -16.98
CA GLU A 121 5.98 10.79 -16.17
C GLU A 121 7.24 10.99 -17.03
N THR A 122 7.64 9.98 -17.80
CA THR A 122 8.83 10.10 -18.67
C THR A 122 8.62 11.04 -19.84
N LYS A 123 7.51 10.94 -20.59
CA LYS A 123 7.35 11.70 -21.83
C LYS A 123 6.97 13.16 -21.62
N LEU A 124 6.21 13.47 -20.56
CA LEU A 124 5.73 14.83 -20.31
C LEU A 124 6.57 15.57 -19.27
N PHE A 125 7.15 14.85 -18.31
CA PHE A 125 7.86 15.46 -17.18
C PHE A 125 9.35 15.10 -17.16
N GLY A 126 9.83 14.23 -18.05
CA GLY A 126 11.24 13.85 -18.16
C GLY A 126 11.73 13.01 -16.97
N ILE A 127 10.82 12.38 -16.24
CA ILE A 127 11.13 11.59 -15.04
C ILE A 127 11.62 10.20 -15.48
N GLU A 128 12.71 9.74 -14.89
CA GLU A 128 13.28 8.42 -15.21
C GLU A 128 12.30 7.30 -14.78
N PRO A 129 12.11 6.26 -15.62
CA PRO A 129 11.29 5.13 -15.23
C PRO A 129 11.91 4.38 -14.06
N GLY A 130 11.10 4.09 -13.04
CA GLY A 130 11.55 3.37 -11.85
C GLY A 130 10.97 3.98 -10.59
N SER A 131 11.37 3.45 -9.44
CA SER A 131 11.10 4.04 -8.12
C SER A 131 12.26 3.68 -7.21
N ALA A 132 12.84 4.68 -6.57
CA ALA A 132 13.93 4.52 -5.61
C ALA A 132 13.49 3.62 -4.45
N ASN A 133 12.22 3.71 -4.04
CA ASN A 133 11.64 2.81 -3.04
C ASN A 133 11.67 1.35 -3.51
N THR A 134 11.18 1.07 -4.73
CA THR A 134 11.14 -0.29 -5.27
C THR A 134 12.55 -0.90 -5.41
N GLU A 135 13.51 -0.12 -5.90
CA GLU A 135 14.90 -0.55 -6.03
C GLU A 135 15.54 -0.83 -4.66
N THR A 136 15.40 0.10 -3.72
CA THR A 136 15.92 -0.06 -2.35
C THR A 136 15.35 -1.30 -1.68
N LEU A 137 14.03 -1.52 -1.80
CA LEU A 137 13.36 -2.68 -1.24
C LEU A 137 13.80 -3.99 -1.91
N SER A 138 14.13 -3.97 -3.21
CA SER A 138 14.71 -5.12 -3.90
C SER A 138 16.07 -5.50 -3.32
N VAL A 139 16.99 -4.54 -3.21
CA VAL A 139 18.34 -4.76 -2.64
C VAL A 139 18.24 -5.29 -1.20
N ILE A 140 17.42 -4.66 -0.36
CA ILE A 140 17.19 -5.11 1.02
C ILE A 140 16.63 -6.54 1.04
N SER A 141 15.70 -6.88 0.14
CA SER A 141 15.09 -8.22 0.09
C SER A 141 16.04 -9.30 -0.38
N GLN A 142 17.03 -8.98 -1.22
CA GLN A 142 18.08 -9.91 -1.62
C GLN A 142 18.99 -10.27 -0.44
N ILE A 143 19.34 -9.28 0.39
CA ILE A 143 20.19 -9.47 1.58
C ILE A 143 19.40 -10.08 2.75
N SER A 144 18.18 -9.60 2.97
CA SER A 144 17.31 -10.02 4.06
C SER A 144 15.93 -10.44 3.53
N PRO A 145 15.79 -11.70 3.09
CA PRO A 145 14.54 -12.21 2.49
C PRO A 145 13.30 -12.11 3.39
N ILE A 146 13.48 -11.95 4.71
CA ILE A 146 12.36 -11.71 5.64
C ILE A 146 11.60 -10.42 5.29
N MET A 147 12.24 -9.45 4.63
CA MET A 147 11.59 -8.22 4.17
C MET A 147 10.44 -8.48 3.19
N ILE A 148 10.50 -9.57 2.44
CA ILE A 148 9.44 -9.98 1.50
C ILE A 148 8.11 -10.17 2.23
N ILE A 149 8.12 -10.65 3.48
CA ILE A 149 6.89 -10.80 4.28
C ILE A 149 6.27 -9.43 4.56
N SER A 150 7.08 -8.40 4.83
CA SER A 150 6.59 -7.03 5.01
C SER A 150 5.97 -6.49 3.72
N ILE A 151 6.66 -6.63 2.59
CA ILE A 151 6.24 -6.09 1.29
C ILE A 151 4.99 -6.80 0.76
N VAL A 152 4.95 -8.12 0.85
CA VAL A 152 3.92 -8.94 0.18
C VAL A 152 2.72 -9.20 1.07
N ILE A 153 2.88 -9.25 2.40
CA ILE A 153 1.78 -9.60 3.31
C ILE A 153 1.35 -8.41 4.16
N PHE A 154 2.28 -7.81 4.92
CA PHE A 154 1.91 -6.75 5.85
C PHE A 154 1.49 -5.46 5.16
N ALA A 155 2.19 -5.02 4.13
CA ALA A 155 1.83 -3.81 3.38
C ALA A 155 0.41 -3.93 2.79
N PRO A 156 0.07 -4.94 1.97
CA PRO A 156 -1.30 -5.12 1.47
C PRO A 156 -2.37 -5.20 2.57
N LEU A 157 -2.07 -5.84 3.70
CA LEU A 157 -3.03 -5.96 4.79
C LEU A 157 -3.25 -4.63 5.52
N LEU A 158 -2.17 -4.01 6.01
CA LEU A 158 -2.21 -2.82 6.85
C LEU A 158 -2.63 -1.59 6.05
N GLU A 159 -2.04 -1.41 4.87
CA GLU A 159 -2.32 -0.25 4.03
C GLU A 159 -3.76 -0.26 3.53
N GLU A 160 -4.28 -1.39 3.04
CA GLU A 160 -5.68 -1.38 2.57
C GLU A 160 -6.68 -1.20 3.72
N ILE A 161 -6.39 -1.68 4.94
CA ILE A 161 -7.20 -1.37 6.14
C ILE A 161 -7.17 0.13 6.44
N VAL A 162 -6.01 0.79 6.33
CA VAL A 162 -5.87 2.23 6.56
C VAL A 162 -6.52 3.04 5.44
N PHE A 163 -6.12 2.83 4.19
CA PHE A 163 -6.51 3.68 3.07
C PHE A 163 -7.89 3.34 2.49
N ARG A 164 -8.26 2.06 2.34
CA ARG A 164 -9.59 1.69 1.81
C ARG A 164 -10.63 1.64 2.89
N ARG A 165 -10.32 0.97 4.00
CA ARG A 165 -11.32 0.84 5.04
C ARG A 165 -11.44 2.13 5.86
N ALA A 166 -10.39 2.60 6.52
CA ALA A 166 -10.51 3.74 7.44
C ALA A 166 -10.70 5.07 6.72
N ILE A 167 -9.85 5.41 5.74
CA ILE A 167 -9.89 6.70 5.04
C ILE A 167 -11.00 6.73 3.99
N PHE A 168 -10.91 5.93 2.92
CA PHE A 168 -11.93 5.91 1.86
C PHE A 168 -13.30 5.61 2.45
N GLY A 169 -13.43 4.55 3.26
CA GLY A 169 -14.70 4.17 3.85
C GLY A 169 -15.26 5.21 4.83
N GLY A 170 -14.39 5.93 5.54
CA GLY A 170 -14.78 7.06 6.39
C GLY A 170 -15.37 8.20 5.56
N VAL A 171 -14.66 8.65 4.51
CA VAL A 171 -15.12 9.71 3.60
C VAL A 171 -16.39 9.31 2.88
N TYR A 172 -16.47 8.07 2.40
CA TYR A 172 -17.65 7.54 1.72
C TYR A 172 -18.88 7.52 2.63
N LYS A 173 -18.75 7.10 3.89
CA LYS A 173 -19.87 7.13 4.85
C LYS A 173 -20.42 8.53 5.10
N MET A 174 -19.57 9.55 5.03
CA MET A 174 -19.98 10.94 5.28
C MET A 174 -20.62 11.59 4.05
N THR A 175 -20.23 11.17 2.86
CA THR A 175 -20.49 11.92 1.61
C THR A 175 -21.25 11.13 0.57
N HIS A 176 -21.29 9.80 0.70
CA HIS A 176 -21.77 8.84 -0.30
C HIS A 176 -21.12 9.02 -1.69
N ASN A 177 -19.96 9.67 -1.77
CA ASN A 177 -19.29 9.99 -3.01
C ASN A 177 -18.04 9.13 -3.20
N PHE A 178 -18.09 8.24 -4.19
CA PHE A 178 -16.96 7.38 -4.56
C PHE A 178 -15.72 8.20 -4.90
N TRP A 179 -15.85 9.20 -5.78
CA TRP A 179 -14.72 9.99 -6.28
C TRP A 179 -14.01 10.73 -5.17
N LEU A 180 -14.77 11.33 -4.24
CA LEU A 180 -14.18 12.04 -3.11
C LEU A 180 -13.40 11.07 -2.20
N GLY A 181 -13.96 9.90 -1.90
CA GLY A 181 -13.25 8.86 -1.14
C GLY A 181 -12.00 8.36 -1.87
N ALA A 182 -12.10 8.09 -3.17
CA ALA A 182 -11.00 7.59 -4.00
C ALA A 182 -9.86 8.62 -4.08
N ILE A 183 -10.17 9.89 -4.35
CA ILE A 183 -9.19 10.98 -4.44
C ILE A 183 -8.51 11.20 -3.09
N VAL A 184 -9.27 11.35 -2.00
CA VAL A 184 -8.67 11.62 -0.67
C VAL A 184 -7.78 10.45 -0.23
N SER A 185 -8.28 9.22 -0.34
CA SER A 185 -7.47 8.04 0.04
C SER A 185 -6.28 7.82 -0.89
N GLY A 186 -6.43 8.07 -2.19
CA GLY A 186 -5.37 7.89 -3.19
C GLY A 186 -4.24 8.92 -3.03
N VAL A 187 -4.58 10.19 -2.85
CA VAL A 187 -3.58 11.25 -2.62
C VAL A 187 -2.83 10.99 -1.32
N LEU A 188 -3.53 10.66 -0.24
CA LEU A 188 -2.86 10.33 1.03
C LEU A 188 -1.97 9.08 0.90
N PHE A 189 -2.41 8.07 0.15
CA PHE A 189 -1.58 6.90 -0.16
C PHE A 189 -0.32 7.30 -0.91
N ALA A 190 -0.41 8.08 -1.99
CA ALA A 190 0.76 8.47 -2.77
C ALA A 190 1.75 9.35 -1.97
N VAL A 191 1.24 10.27 -1.14
CA VAL A 191 2.09 11.17 -0.33
C VAL A 191 2.90 10.41 0.71
N VAL A 192 2.35 9.37 1.36
CA VAL A 192 3.10 8.63 2.39
C VAL A 192 4.24 7.78 1.85
N HIS A 193 4.32 7.59 0.52
CA HIS A 193 5.43 6.91 -0.13
C HIS A 193 6.65 7.81 -0.36
N TRP A 194 6.55 9.11 -0.08
CA TRP A 194 7.66 10.08 -0.13
C TRP A 194 8.38 10.25 -1.48
N GLU A 195 7.79 9.76 -2.57
CA GLU A 195 8.28 9.93 -3.94
C GLU A 195 7.26 10.76 -4.75
N LEU A 196 7.18 12.06 -4.45
CA LEU A 196 6.20 12.96 -5.07
C LEU A 196 6.39 13.15 -6.58
N GLU A 197 7.59 12.90 -7.11
CA GLU A 197 7.83 12.89 -8.55
C GLU A 197 7.10 11.72 -9.25
N HIS A 198 6.95 10.59 -8.56
CA HIS A 198 6.22 9.40 -9.00
C HIS A 198 4.76 9.39 -8.52
N LEU A 199 4.15 10.57 -8.31
CA LEU A 199 2.80 10.70 -7.79
C LEU A 199 1.78 9.91 -8.62
N LEU A 200 1.90 9.90 -9.95
CA LEU A 200 0.95 9.18 -10.80
C LEU A 200 1.13 7.67 -10.65
N MET A 201 2.37 7.17 -10.56
CA MET A 201 2.64 5.75 -10.33
C MET A 201 2.03 5.22 -9.03
N TYR A 202 1.94 6.04 -7.98
CA TYR A 202 1.29 5.66 -6.73
C TYR A 202 -0.23 5.90 -6.71
N LEU A 203 -0.72 6.92 -7.43
CA LEU A 203 -2.16 7.19 -7.54
C LEU A 203 -2.93 6.12 -8.31
N MET A 204 -2.35 5.61 -9.40
CA MET A 204 -3.01 4.61 -10.25
C MET A 204 -3.41 3.32 -9.51
N PRO A 205 -2.50 2.61 -8.80
CA PRO A 205 -2.90 1.46 -8.00
C PRO A 205 -3.89 1.85 -6.90
N ALA A 206 -3.74 3.01 -6.27
CA ALA A 206 -4.66 3.45 -5.23
C ALA A 206 -6.11 3.62 -5.74
N PHE A 207 -6.28 4.14 -6.96
CA PHE A 207 -7.59 4.22 -7.61
C PHE A 207 -8.12 2.85 -8.05
N ALA A 208 -7.26 1.99 -8.60
CA ALA A 208 -7.66 0.62 -8.95
C ALA A 208 -8.17 -0.15 -7.72
N PHE A 209 -7.47 -0.04 -6.59
CA PHE A 209 -7.85 -0.68 -5.33
C PHE A 209 -9.13 -0.08 -4.74
N ALA A 210 -9.29 1.24 -4.79
CA ALA A 210 -10.55 1.90 -4.40
C ALA A 210 -11.72 1.44 -5.27
N PHE A 211 -11.52 1.29 -6.58
CA PHE A 211 -12.53 0.80 -7.50
C PHE A 211 -12.96 -0.63 -7.17
N VAL A 212 -12.03 -1.59 -7.05
CA VAL A 212 -12.41 -2.98 -6.72
C VAL A 212 -12.99 -3.10 -5.31
N TYR A 213 -12.59 -2.24 -4.37
CA TYR A 213 -13.23 -2.16 -3.05
C TYR A 213 -14.69 -1.68 -3.15
N TYR A 214 -14.92 -0.65 -3.95
CA TYR A 214 -16.26 -0.13 -4.18
C TYR A 214 -17.16 -1.17 -4.85
N ILE A 215 -16.69 -1.86 -5.89
CA ILE A 215 -17.50 -2.88 -6.59
C ILE A 215 -17.76 -4.10 -5.70
N SER A 216 -16.73 -4.62 -5.01
CA SER A 216 -16.87 -5.84 -4.20
C SER A 216 -17.56 -5.62 -2.85
N ARG A 217 -17.57 -4.38 -2.36
CA ARG A 217 -17.96 -4.02 -1.00
C ARG A 217 -17.15 -4.79 0.07
N SER A 218 -16.01 -5.38 -0.31
CA SER A 218 -15.24 -6.32 0.48
C SER A 218 -13.78 -5.90 0.53
N ILE A 219 -13.21 -5.79 1.72
CA ILE A 219 -11.80 -5.42 1.90
C ILE A 219 -10.85 -6.50 1.35
N ILE A 220 -11.33 -7.71 1.13
CA ILE A 220 -10.55 -8.81 0.57
C ILE A 220 -10.11 -8.50 -0.87
N ALA A 221 -10.96 -7.85 -1.68
CA ALA A 221 -10.63 -7.55 -3.07
C ALA A 221 -9.42 -6.61 -3.23
N PRO A 222 -9.36 -5.43 -2.58
CA PRO A 222 -8.18 -4.57 -2.65
C PRO A 222 -6.95 -5.21 -1.98
N ILE A 223 -7.10 -5.93 -0.85
CA ILE A 223 -5.97 -6.66 -0.24
C ILE A 223 -5.39 -7.68 -1.22
N ALA A 224 -6.23 -8.44 -1.91
CA ALA A 224 -5.79 -9.41 -2.91
C ALA A 224 -5.12 -8.73 -4.10
N ALA A 225 -5.69 -7.63 -4.62
CA ALA A 225 -5.09 -6.86 -5.70
C ALA A 225 -3.68 -6.37 -5.36
N HIS A 226 -3.54 -5.78 -4.17
CA HIS A 226 -2.27 -5.27 -3.68
C HIS A 226 -1.27 -6.41 -3.40
N PHE A 227 -1.72 -7.51 -2.79
CA PHE A 227 -0.90 -8.72 -2.61
C PHE A 227 -0.35 -9.26 -3.93
N PHE A 228 -1.19 -9.39 -4.96
CA PHE A 228 -0.76 -9.87 -6.28
C PHE A 228 0.22 -8.90 -6.94
N MET A 229 -0.04 -7.60 -6.85
CA MET A 229 0.85 -6.57 -7.38
C MET A 229 2.24 -6.64 -6.71
N ASN A 230 2.29 -6.60 -5.38
CA ASN A 230 3.56 -6.62 -4.65
C ASN A 230 4.29 -7.94 -4.84
N SER A 231 3.58 -9.07 -4.87
CA SER A 231 4.19 -10.38 -5.19
C SER A 231 4.82 -10.36 -6.58
N PHE A 232 4.08 -9.89 -7.59
CA PHE A 232 4.55 -9.84 -8.97
C PHE A 232 5.79 -8.95 -9.10
N VAL A 233 5.71 -7.72 -8.60
CA VAL A 233 6.82 -6.76 -8.64
C VAL A 233 8.04 -7.31 -7.89
N THR A 234 7.85 -7.89 -6.71
CA THR A 234 8.95 -8.49 -5.93
C THR A 234 9.62 -9.63 -6.69
N ILE A 235 8.84 -10.54 -7.29
CA ILE A 235 9.38 -11.67 -8.07
C ILE A 235 10.16 -11.16 -9.29
N VAL A 236 9.64 -10.16 -10.01
CA VAL A 236 10.31 -9.55 -11.16
C VAL A 236 11.63 -8.90 -10.74
N GLN A 237 11.61 -8.09 -9.67
CA GLN A 237 12.78 -7.36 -9.18
C GLN A 237 13.90 -8.28 -8.67
N LEU A 238 13.56 -9.35 -7.94
CA LEU A 238 14.53 -10.34 -7.49
C LEU A 238 15.15 -11.17 -8.62
N ASN A 239 14.59 -11.10 -9.83
CA ASN A 239 15.08 -11.82 -11.01
C ASN A 239 15.45 -10.87 -12.16
N TYR A 240 15.60 -9.57 -11.89
CA TYR A 240 15.79 -8.55 -12.93
C TYR A 240 16.97 -8.86 -13.85
N ASP A 241 18.17 -9.13 -13.31
CA ASP A 241 19.37 -9.45 -14.11
C ASP A 241 19.20 -10.67 -15.02
N LYS A 242 18.41 -11.66 -14.58
CA LYS A 242 18.12 -12.85 -15.39
C LYS A 242 17.16 -12.49 -16.52
N LEU A 243 16.12 -11.72 -16.22
CA LEU A 243 15.14 -11.26 -17.20
C LEU A 243 15.80 -10.38 -18.26
N GLU A 244 16.68 -9.47 -17.85
CA GLU A 244 17.45 -8.62 -18.76
C GLU A 244 18.30 -9.46 -19.72
N LYS A 245 19.07 -10.42 -19.19
CA LYS A 245 19.85 -11.37 -20.02
C LYS A 245 18.99 -12.15 -21.00
N TYR A 246 17.81 -12.62 -20.60
CA TYR A 246 16.90 -13.32 -21.52
C TYR A 246 16.37 -12.40 -22.62
N VAL A 247 16.05 -11.15 -22.30
CA VAL A 247 15.60 -10.16 -23.28
C VAL A 247 16.71 -9.84 -24.27
N GLU A 248 17.94 -9.58 -23.81
CA GLU A 248 19.09 -9.34 -24.67
C GLU A 248 19.38 -10.52 -25.60
N GLN A 249 19.37 -11.76 -25.08
CA GLN A 249 19.57 -12.97 -25.88
C GLN A 249 18.48 -13.12 -26.95
N THR A 250 17.23 -12.81 -26.61
CA THR A 250 16.11 -12.85 -27.55
C THR A 250 16.25 -11.79 -28.64
N GLN A 251 16.64 -10.57 -28.28
CA GLN A 251 16.89 -9.49 -29.25
C GLN A 251 18.06 -9.81 -30.18
N ASN A 252 19.15 -10.35 -29.64
CA ASN A 252 20.30 -10.79 -30.44
C ASN A 252 19.92 -11.93 -31.39
N PHE A 253 19.09 -12.88 -30.94
CA PHE A 253 18.57 -13.93 -31.80
C PHE A 253 17.68 -13.38 -32.92
N ILE A 254 16.77 -12.46 -32.60
CA ILE A 254 15.91 -11.77 -33.59
C ILE A 254 16.77 -11.01 -34.61
N HIS A 255 17.83 -10.33 -34.17
CA HIS A 255 18.76 -9.64 -35.06
C HIS A 255 19.59 -10.61 -35.92
N TRP A 256 19.90 -11.81 -35.43
CA TRP A 256 20.63 -12.82 -36.20
C TRP A 256 19.79 -13.46 -37.32
N ILE A 257 18.46 -13.58 -37.14
CA ILE A 257 17.55 -14.19 -38.13
C ILE A 257 16.99 -13.19 -39.16
N HIS A 258 17.24 -11.89 -39.02
CA HIS A 258 16.79 -10.82 -39.92
C HIS A 258 17.96 -10.12 -40.61
#